data_AF-A0A7Y9LSQ9-F1
#
_entry.id   AF-A0A7Y9LSQ9-F1
#
_cell.length_a   1.000
_cell.length_b   1.000
_cell.length_c   1.000
_cell.angle_alpha   90.00
_cell.angle_beta   90.00
_cell.angle_gamma   90.00
#
_symmetry.space_group_name_H-M   'P 1'
#
loop_
_entity.id
_entity.type
_entity.pdbx_description
1 polymer ?
#
loop_
_entity_poly.entity_id
_entity_poly.type
_entity_poly.pdbx_seq_one_letter_code
_entity_poly.pdbx_strand_id
1 'polypeptide(L)'
;MLRPWGVWLISIVVGLEALALLVVAGSFLLGLFSTQANSLSGAVFLTVMLFALGVGLAAVAIQHFKGFRWTRAASLVWQLLMLAIAIPALLGGQLLLGLVLLLPPLAVLVLLFTPRVVAFTLRQNGSAAL
;
A
#
# COMPACT_ATOMS: atom_id res chain seq x y z
N MET A 1 -15.93 17.48 14.33
CA MET A 1 -16.13 16.87 12.98
C MET A 1 -15.54 15.46 13.01
N LEU A 2 -16.37 14.44 13.24
CA LEU A 2 -15.92 13.05 13.24
C LEU A 2 -15.54 12.65 11.81
N ARG A 3 -14.23 12.47 11.55
CA ARG A 3 -13.75 11.93 10.28
C ARG A 3 -14.42 10.56 10.05
N PRO A 4 -14.98 10.27 8.87
CA PRO A 4 -15.61 8.97 8.62
C PRO A 4 -14.61 7.85 8.92
N TRP A 5 -15.01 6.85 9.71
CA TRP A 5 -14.14 5.73 10.13
C TRP A 5 -13.40 5.06 8.96
N GLY A 6 -14.00 5.04 7.76
CA GLY A 6 -13.37 4.48 6.57
C GLY A 6 -12.05 5.14 6.17
N VAL A 7 -11.89 6.46 6.38
CA VAL A 7 -10.62 7.15 6.04
C VAL A 7 -9.49 6.72 6.98
N TRP A 8 -9.82 6.57 8.28
CA TRP A 8 -8.87 6.08 9.27
C TRP A 8 -8.42 4.65 8.96
N LEU A 9 -9.37 3.78 8.61
CA LEU A 9 -9.11 2.37 8.36
C LEU A 9 -8.22 2.18 7.12
N ILE A 10 -8.52 2.88 6.01
CA ILE A 10 -7.68 2.85 4.81
C ILE A 10 -6.27 3.37 5.11
N SER A 11 -6.14 4.51 5.79
CA SER A 11 -4.83 5.06 6.14
C SER A 11 -4.01 4.15 7.05
N ILE A 12 -4.64 3.48 8.02
CA ILE A 12 -3.95 2.51 8.88
C ILE A 12 -3.48 1.32 8.05
N VAL A 13 -4.36 0.72 7.24
CA VAL A 13 -4.01 -0.49 6.48
C VAL A 13 -2.90 -0.19 5.47
N VAL A 14 -3.04 0.87 4.68
CA VAL A 14 -2.00 1.28 3.71
C VAL A 14 -0.71 1.68 4.42
N GLY A 15 -0.80 2.29 5.60
CA GLY A 15 0.37 2.60 6.45
C GLY A 15 1.08 1.35 6.95
N LEU A 16 0.34 0.32 7.36
CA LEU A 16 0.90 -0.97 7.75
C LEU A 16 1.53 -1.71 6.56
N GLU A 17 0.91 -1.65 5.39
CA GLU A 17 1.48 -2.20 4.15
C GLU A 17 2.80 -1.51 3.77
N ALA A 18 2.87 -0.18 3.93
CA ALA A 18 4.11 0.57 3.72
C ALA A 18 5.21 0.14 4.69
N LEU A 19 4.88 -0.04 5.97
CA LEU A 19 5.84 -0.54 6.96
C LEU A 19 6.30 -1.96 6.62
N ALA A 20 5.39 -2.85 6.24
CA ALA A 20 5.73 -4.21 5.81
C ALA A 20 6.67 -4.18 4.59
N LEU A 21 6.41 -3.32 3.61
CA LEU A 21 7.28 -3.15 2.44
C LEU A 21 8.67 -2.63 2.81
N LEU A 22 8.76 -1.70 3.77
CA LEU A 22 10.04 -1.21 4.28
C LEU A 22 10.82 -2.29 5.06
N VAL A 23 10.13 -3.16 5.80
CA VAL A 23 10.77 -4.32 6.44
C VAL A 23 11.31 -5.31 5.40
N VAL A 24 10.56 -5.55 4.32
CA VAL A 24 11.04 -6.35 3.19
C VAL A 24 12.27 -5.69 2.54
N ALA A 25 12.22 -4.38 2.30
CA ALA A 25 13.36 -3.63 1.75
C ALA A 25 14.61 -3.73 2.65
N GLY A 26 14.43 -3.62 3.98
CA GLY A 26 15.50 -3.81 4.96
C GLY A 26 16.06 -5.24 4.95
N SER A 27 15.22 -6.24 4.74
CA SER A 27 15.65 -7.64 4.60
C SER A 27 16.50 -7.83 3.33
N PHE A 28 16.13 -7.20 2.21
CA PHE A 28 16.92 -7.20 0.98
C PHE A 28 18.27 -6.50 1.17
N LEU A 29 18.29 -5.37 1.88
CA LEU A 29 19.52 -4.65 2.22
C LEU A 29 20.49 -5.52 3.05
N LEU A 30 19.99 -6.24 4.06
CA LEU A 30 20.79 -7.21 4.82
C LEU A 30 21.26 -8.39 3.95
N GLY A 31 20.42 -8.79 2.99
CA GLY A 31 20.74 -9.80 1.97
C GLY A 31 21.98 -9.43 1.14
N LEU A 32 22.21 -8.15 0.85
CA LEU A 32 23.39 -7.69 0.09
C LEU A 32 24.72 -8.04 0.76
N PHE A 33 24.73 -8.17 2.10
CA PHE A 33 25.94 -8.46 2.87
C PHE A 33 26.06 -9.93 3.28
N SER A 34 24.97 -10.70 3.22
CA SER A 34 24.88 -12.05 3.76
C SER A 34 24.72 -13.15 2.70
N THR A 35 24.21 -12.80 1.52
CA THR A 35 23.92 -13.76 0.44
C THR A 35 24.66 -13.39 -0.83
N GLN A 36 25.18 -14.40 -1.54
CA GLN A 36 25.81 -14.20 -2.83
C GLN A 36 24.71 -13.97 -3.87
N ALA A 37 24.46 -12.70 -4.20
CA ALA A 37 23.49 -12.34 -5.23
C ALA A 37 23.94 -12.82 -6.61
N ASN A 38 23.01 -13.36 -7.39
CA ASN A 38 23.25 -13.73 -8.79
C ASN A 38 23.71 -12.53 -9.64
N SER A 39 23.28 -11.33 -9.27
CA SER A 39 23.74 -10.06 -9.83
C SER A 39 23.70 -8.98 -8.75
N LEU A 40 24.86 -8.43 -8.40
CA LEU A 40 24.97 -7.39 -7.38
C LEU A 40 24.24 -6.10 -7.80
N SER A 41 24.37 -5.70 -9.07
CA SER A 41 23.71 -4.49 -9.59
C SER A 41 22.19 -4.62 -9.54
N GLY A 42 21.65 -5.77 -9.93
CA GLY A 42 20.21 -6.05 -9.85
C GLY A 42 19.70 -6.04 -8.40
N ALA A 43 20.47 -6.62 -7.47
CA ALA A 43 20.10 -6.67 -6.06
C ALA A 43 20.10 -5.27 -5.42
N VAL A 44 21.11 -4.45 -5.69
CA VAL A 44 21.18 -3.06 -5.20
C VAL A 44 20.03 -2.24 -5.78
N PHE A 45 19.79 -2.34 -7.09
CA PHE A 45 18.68 -1.65 -7.76
C PHE A 45 17.34 -1.99 -7.13
N LEU A 46 17.04 -3.29 -6.96
CA LEU A 46 15.78 -3.74 -6.39
C LEU A 46 15.63 -3.27 -4.93
N THR A 47 16.71 -3.30 -4.15
CA THR A 47 16.71 -2.80 -2.76
C THR A 47 16.33 -1.32 -2.70
N VAL A 48 16.98 -0.48 -3.52
CA VAL A 48 16.67 0.96 -3.58
C VAL A 48 15.24 1.20 -4.06
N MET A 49 14.78 0.45 -5.07
CA MET A 49 13.42 0.56 -5.58
C MET A 49 12.37 0.18 -4.54
N LEU A 50 12.60 -0.86 -3.73
CA LEU A 50 11.72 -1.24 -2.63
C LEU A 50 11.64 -0.15 -1.56
N PHE A 51 12.77 0.47 -1.20
CA PHE A 51 12.76 1.61 -0.28
C PHE A 51 11.98 2.80 -0.85
N ALA A 52 12.20 3.14 -2.13
CA ALA A 52 11.48 4.23 -2.79
C ALA A 52 9.96 3.98 -2.81
N LEU A 53 9.53 2.75 -3.13
CA LEU A 53 8.13 2.35 -3.08
C LEU A 53 7.57 2.39 -1.65
N GLY A 54 8.30 1.90 -0.66
CA GLY A 54 7.89 1.89 0.74
C GLY A 54 7.71 3.30 1.31
N VAL A 55 8.67 4.19 1.06
CA VAL A 55 8.57 5.61 1.47
C VAL A 55 7.45 6.31 0.71
N GLY A 56 7.31 6.06 -0.60
CA GLY A 56 6.21 6.61 -1.40
C GLY A 56 4.84 6.18 -0.88
N LEU A 57 4.67 4.90 -0.54
CA LEU A 57 3.42 4.38 0.02
C LEU A 57 3.12 4.94 1.41
N ALA A 58 4.14 5.10 2.25
CA ALA A 58 3.99 5.78 3.55
C ALA A 58 3.52 7.23 3.36
N ALA A 59 4.09 7.96 2.39
CA ALA A 59 3.64 9.30 2.03
C ALA A 59 2.18 9.30 1.54
N VAL A 60 1.78 8.31 0.73
CA VAL A 60 0.39 8.13 0.30
C VAL A 60 -0.54 7.92 1.49
N ALA A 61 -0.19 7.06 2.46
CA ALA A 61 -1.00 6.82 3.65
C ALA A 61 -1.22 8.10 4.47
N ILE A 62 -0.14 8.87 4.70
CA ILE A 62 -0.17 10.15 5.43
C ILE A 62 -1.00 11.19 4.67
N GLN A 63 -0.80 11.30 3.36
CA GLN A 63 -1.49 12.28 2.53
C GLN A 63 -2.98 11.91 2.34
N HIS A 64 -3.31 10.62 2.39
CA HIS A 64 -4.69 10.11 2.38
C HIS A 64 -5.40 10.54 3.67
N PHE A 65 -4.71 10.44 4.80
CA PHE A 65 -5.20 10.95 6.09
C PHE A 65 -5.39 12.47 6.08
N LYS A 66 -4.66 13.20 5.25
CA LYS A 66 -4.83 14.64 5.03
C LYS A 66 -5.96 14.98 4.05
N GLY A 67 -6.61 13.99 3.43
CA GLY A 67 -7.78 14.18 2.56
C GLY A 67 -7.47 14.48 1.09
N PHE A 68 -6.23 14.28 0.64
CA PHE A 68 -5.85 14.61 -0.74
C PHE A 68 -6.36 13.58 -1.75
N ARG A 69 -6.85 14.06 -2.90
CA ARG A 69 -7.60 13.26 -3.90
C ARG A 69 -6.73 12.27 -4.68
N TRP A 70 -5.49 12.65 -5.01
CA TRP A 70 -4.54 11.83 -5.79
C TRP A 70 -4.13 10.51 -5.11
N THR A 71 -4.28 10.42 -3.78
CA THR A 71 -3.89 9.24 -2.99
C THR A 71 -4.74 8.01 -3.27
N ARG A 72 -5.95 8.20 -3.82
CA ARG A 72 -6.85 7.09 -4.20
C ARG A 72 -6.29 6.26 -5.33
N ALA A 73 -5.81 6.92 -6.39
CA ALA A 73 -5.24 6.22 -7.54
C ALA A 73 -3.98 5.46 -7.13
N ALA A 74 -3.09 6.09 -6.35
CA ALA A 74 -1.89 5.43 -5.85
C ALA A 74 -2.20 4.21 -4.96
N SER A 75 -3.18 4.34 -4.04
CA SER A 75 -3.61 3.23 -3.19
C SER A 75 -4.20 2.09 -4.02
N LEU A 76 -5.04 2.39 -5.02
CA LEU A 76 -5.60 1.39 -5.93
C LEU A 76 -4.51 0.63 -6.68
N VAL A 77 -3.52 1.33 -7.24
CA VAL A 77 -2.39 0.69 -7.94
C VAL A 77 -1.65 -0.25 -7.00
N TRP A 78 -1.34 0.19 -5.77
CA TRP A 78 -0.68 -0.65 -4.78
C TRP A 78 -1.49 -1.92 -4.46
N GLN A 79 -2.81 -1.80 -4.29
CA GLN A 79 -3.65 -2.97 -4.02
C GLN A 79 -3.66 -3.96 -5.20
N LEU A 80 -3.67 -3.46 -6.43
CA LEU A 80 -3.58 -4.32 -7.62
C LEU A 80 -2.23 -5.05 -7.69
N LEU A 81 -1.13 -4.39 -7.33
CA LEU A 81 0.20 -5.03 -7.25
C LEU A 81 0.24 -6.13 -6.18
N MET A 82 -0.35 -5.88 -5.01
CA MET A 82 -0.46 -6.91 -3.96
C MET A 82 -1.27 -8.12 -4.43
N LEU A 83 -2.41 -7.91 -5.10
CA LEU A 83 -3.20 -8.99 -5.68
C LEU A 83 -2.40 -9.80 -6.71
N ALA A 84 -1.60 -9.13 -7.54
CA ALA A 84 -0.76 -9.78 -8.55
C ALA A 84 0.29 -10.71 -7.95
N ILE A 85 0.70 -10.49 -6.69
CA ILE A 85 1.65 -11.34 -5.96
C ILE A 85 0.92 -12.37 -5.07
N ALA A 86 -0.21 -11.98 -4.48
CA ALA A 86 -0.98 -12.83 -3.57
C ALA A 86 -1.58 -14.05 -4.27
N ILE A 87 -2.13 -13.88 -5.48
CA ILE A 87 -2.77 -14.98 -6.22
C ILE A 87 -1.74 -16.06 -6.59
N PRO A 88 -0.58 -15.75 -7.22
CA PRO A 88 0.44 -16.77 -7.46
C PRO A 88 0.96 -17.43 -6.19
N ALA A 89 1.09 -16.70 -5.07
CA ALA A 89 1.50 -17.30 -3.80
C ALA A 89 0.50 -18.35 -3.28
N LEU A 90 -0.81 -18.07 -3.39
CA LEU A 90 -1.87 -19.03 -3.07
C LEU A 90 -1.83 -20.26 -3.97
N LEU A 91 -1.75 -20.04 -5.29
CA LEU A 91 -1.71 -21.11 -6.28
C LEU A 91 -0.43 -21.95 -6.17
N GLY A 92 0.67 -21.35 -5.73
CA GLY A 92 1.95 -22.00 -5.47
C GLY A 92 2.02 -22.78 -4.15
N GLY A 93 0.90 -22.95 -3.44
CA GLY A 93 0.81 -23.76 -2.21
C GLY A 93 1.19 -23.01 -0.93
N GLN A 94 1.57 -21.73 -1.01
CA GLN A 94 1.85 -20.90 0.17
C GLN A 94 0.57 -20.26 0.71
N LEU A 95 -0.33 -21.09 1.24
CA LEU A 95 -1.67 -20.65 1.66
C LEU A 95 -1.62 -19.48 2.64
N LEU A 96 -0.81 -19.58 3.70
CA LEU A 96 -0.74 -18.54 4.74
C LEU A 96 -0.21 -17.21 4.18
N LEU A 97 0.89 -17.24 3.43
CA LEU A 97 1.47 -16.04 2.82
C LEU A 97 0.48 -15.40 1.84
N GLY A 98 -0.13 -16.21 0.98
CA GLY A 98 -1.11 -15.76 0.02
C GLY A 98 -2.33 -15.12 0.69
N LEU A 99 -2.85 -15.68 1.79
CA LEU A 99 -3.96 -15.08 2.54
C LEU A 99 -3.59 -13.76 3.20
N VAL A 100 -2.40 -13.68 3.81
CA VAL A 100 -1.88 -12.44 4.43
C VAL A 100 -1.72 -11.33 3.40
N LEU A 101 -1.29 -11.67 2.18
CA LEU A 101 -1.15 -10.72 1.09
C LEU A 101 -2.49 -10.41 0.39
N LEU A 102 -3.52 -11.26 0.51
CA LEU A 102 -4.80 -11.09 -0.18
C LEU A 102 -5.83 -10.32 0.65
N LEU A 103 -5.93 -10.60 1.94
CA LEU A 103 -6.98 -10.08 2.82
C LEU A 103 -6.95 -8.55 2.98
N PRO A 104 -5.79 -7.91 3.30
CA PRO A 104 -5.73 -6.46 3.45
C PRO A 104 -6.08 -5.70 2.16
N PRO A 105 -5.57 -6.09 0.97
CA PRO A 105 -5.94 -5.43 -0.27
C PRO A 105 -7.40 -5.51 -0.63
N LEU A 106 -8.03 -6.67 -0.41
CA LEU A 106 -9.46 -6.82 -0.63
C LEU A 106 -10.26 -5.89 0.28
N ALA A 107 -9.88 -5.79 1.56
CA ALA A 107 -10.52 -4.87 2.49
C ALA A 107 -10.39 -3.41 2.04
N VAL A 108 -9.19 -2.99 1.63
CA VAL A 108 -8.96 -1.61 1.14
C VAL A 108 -9.74 -1.35 -0.14
N LEU A 109 -9.75 -2.28 -1.10
CA LEU A 109 -10.50 -2.15 -2.36
C LEU A 109 -12.00 -1.95 -2.09
N VAL A 110 -12.60 -2.81 -1.28
CA VAL A 110 -14.02 -2.69 -0.91
C VAL A 110 -14.31 -1.34 -0.26
N LEU A 111 -13.46 -0.91 0.68
CA LEU A 111 -13.63 0.37 1.38
C LEU A 111 -13.46 1.58 0.45
N LEU A 112 -12.54 1.50 -0.51
CA LEU A 112 -12.24 2.59 -1.44
C LEU A 112 -13.41 2.84 -2.42
N PHE A 113 -14.16 1.79 -2.76
CA PHE A 113 -15.38 1.89 -3.57
C PHE A 113 -16.68 1.99 -2.77
N THR A 114 -16.63 1.97 -1.43
CA THR A 114 -17.83 2.10 -0.59
C THR A 114 -18.34 3.56 -0.63
N PRO A 115 -19.65 3.81 -0.89
CA PRO A 115 -20.23 5.14 -1.10
C PRO A 115 -19.95 6.16 0.02
N ARG A 116 -19.78 5.69 1.26
CA ARG A 116 -19.49 6.53 2.44
C ARG A 116 -18.15 7.27 2.36
N VAL A 117 -17.16 6.75 1.63
CA VAL A 117 -15.85 7.39 1.44
C VAL A 117 -15.89 8.38 0.27
N VAL A 118 -16.66 8.07 -0.77
CA VAL A 118 -16.87 8.95 -1.94
C VAL A 118 -17.58 10.25 -1.54
N ALA A 119 -18.58 10.18 -0.64
CA ALA A 119 -19.30 11.34 -0.15
C ALA A 119 -18.43 12.36 0.61
N PHE A 120 -17.37 11.92 1.31
CA PHE A 120 -16.48 12.83 2.06
C PHE A 120 -15.55 13.64 1.14
N THR A 121 -15.09 13.04 0.04
CA THR A 121 -14.25 13.75 -0.94
C THR A 121 -15.02 14.72 -1.83
N LEU A 122 -16.33 14.55 -1.98
CA LEU A 122 -17.17 15.47 -2.76
C LEU A 122 -17.54 16.74 -1.98
N ARG A 123 -17.65 16.65 -0.64
CA ARG A 123 -18.07 17.78 0.21
C ARG A 123 -17.06 18.94 0.25
N GLN A 124 -15.76 18.69 0.05
CA GLN A 124 -14.75 19.76 0.06
C GLN A 124 -14.78 20.68 -1.18
N ASN A 125 -15.42 20.27 -2.28
CA ASN A 125 -15.56 21.12 -3.47
C ASN A 125 -16.70 22.14 -3.36
N GLY A 126 -17.68 21.93 -2.47
CA GLY A 126 -18.85 22.82 -2.36
C GLY A 126 -18.62 24.08 -1.52
N SER A 127 -17.59 24.09 -0.66
CA SER A 127 -17.28 25.19 0.25
C SER A 127 -16.17 26.13 -0.23
N ALA A 128 -15.64 25.91 -1.44
CA ALA A 128 -14.69 26.80 -2.11
C ALA A 128 -15.35 27.61 -3.25
N ALA A 129 -16.67 27.55 -3.35
CA ALA A 129 -17.47 28.21 -4.39
C ALA A 129 -18.43 29.28 -3.85
N LEU A 130 -18.25 29.71 -2.59
CA LEU A 130 -18.95 30.82 -1.95
C LEU A 130 -17.92 31.78 -1.37
#